data_AF-A0A535IKQ0-F1
#
_entry.id   AF-A0A535IKQ0-F1
#
_cell.length_a   1.000
_cell.length_b   1.000
_cell.length_c   1.000
_cell.angle_alpha   90.00
_cell.angle_beta   90.00
_cell.angle_gamma   90.00
#
_symmetry.space_group_name_H-M   'P 1'
#
loop_
_entity.id
_entity.type
_entity.pdbx_description
1 polymer ?
#
loop_
_entity_poly.entity_id
_entity_poly.type
_entity_poly.pdbx_seq_one_letter_code
_entity_poly.pdbx_strand_id
1 'polypeptide(L)'
;MLRTLTITASGSGDGVVTSSPAGINCTVTGGVVAATGCKHQFGDGVVVTLTAVPKSGHSFVQWYGACWGTGACKVTMTADRTAQARFLKGPFTVAIASGTPGVGSGTVKSQAGLTPAIDCTISNGMPGTTGCSAKYPAYTALTLTATPASGFVFTGWGAPCSGTGTCRSTVVKGQTIHATFAPGSSAAFTKGKWGATFSTPVVAVHMHLL
;
A
#
# COMPACT_ATOMS: atom_id res chain seq x y z
N MET A 1 -13.29 -40.70 -5.25
CA MET A 1 -14.37 -39.79 -4.81
C MET A 1 -14.20 -38.45 -5.51
N LEU A 2 -15.29 -37.73 -5.80
CA LEU A 2 -15.25 -36.38 -6.38
C LEU A 2 -15.59 -35.33 -5.32
N ARG A 3 -14.99 -34.15 -5.44
CA ARG A 3 -15.20 -32.98 -4.58
C ARG A 3 -15.59 -31.76 -5.42
N THR A 4 -16.57 -31.01 -4.94
CA THR A 4 -17.06 -29.80 -5.61
C THR A 4 -16.18 -28.61 -5.26
N LEU A 5 -15.66 -27.92 -6.28
CA LEU A 5 -15.12 -26.57 -6.14
C LEU A 5 -16.14 -25.56 -6.66
N THR A 6 -16.50 -24.58 -5.83
CA THR A 6 -17.42 -23.48 -6.18
C THR A 6 -16.66 -22.16 -6.17
N ILE A 7 -16.87 -21.34 -7.21
CA ILE A 7 -16.35 -19.97 -7.30
C ILE A 7 -17.46 -19.00 -6.91
N THR A 8 -17.11 -18.06 -6.04
CA THR A 8 -17.91 -16.88 -5.74
C THR A 8 -17.12 -15.63 -6.12
N ALA A 9 -17.80 -14.48 -6.20
CA ALA A 9 -17.15 -13.22 -6.49
C ALA A 9 -17.64 -12.11 -5.55
N SER A 10 -16.85 -11.04 -5.46
CA SER A 10 -17.22 -9.83 -4.74
C SER A 10 -16.58 -8.59 -5.39
N GLY A 11 -17.06 -7.41 -4.99
CA GLY A 11 -16.61 -6.12 -5.49
C GLY A 11 -17.48 -5.59 -6.63
N SER A 12 -16.96 -4.64 -7.39
CA SER A 12 -17.68 -3.96 -8.47
C SER A 12 -17.14 -4.30 -9.86
N GLY A 13 -16.11 -5.15 -9.93
CA GLY A 13 -15.36 -5.40 -11.14
C GLY A 13 -15.82 -6.63 -11.92
N ASP A 14 -15.35 -6.68 -13.16
CA ASP A 14 -15.57 -7.79 -14.08
C ASP A 14 -14.27 -8.58 -14.29
N GLY A 15 -14.43 -9.87 -14.59
CA GLY A 15 -13.30 -10.74 -14.87
C GLY A 15 -13.74 -12.15 -15.23
N VAL A 16 -12.76 -13.04 -15.35
CA VAL A 16 -12.95 -14.48 -15.54
C VAL A 16 -12.03 -15.21 -14.57
N VAL A 17 -12.53 -16.28 -13.97
CA VAL A 17 -11.74 -17.24 -13.20
C VAL A 17 -11.67 -18.55 -13.98
N THR A 18 -10.46 -19.06 -14.20
CA THR A 18 -10.23 -20.37 -14.83
C THR A 18 -9.46 -21.30 -13.89
N SER A 19 -9.45 -22.61 -14.19
CA SER A 19 -8.71 -23.61 -13.43
C SER A 19 -7.75 -24.45 -14.26
N SER A 20 -6.70 -24.96 -13.62
CA SER A 20 -5.89 -26.11 -14.06
C SER A 20 -5.82 -27.15 -12.93
N PRO A 21 -6.28 -28.41 -13.11
CA PRO A 21 -6.90 -28.96 -14.33
C PRO A 21 -8.14 -28.19 -14.79
N ALA A 22 -8.44 -28.28 -16.09
CA ALA A 22 -9.57 -27.57 -16.69
C ALA A 22 -10.90 -28.06 -16.10
N GLY A 23 -11.84 -27.16 -15.88
CA GLY A 23 -13.17 -27.47 -15.34
C GLY A 23 -13.95 -26.23 -14.87
N ILE A 24 -13.23 -25.19 -14.43
CA ILE A 24 -13.80 -23.88 -14.11
C ILE A 24 -13.51 -22.90 -15.25
N ASN A 25 -14.55 -22.20 -15.71
CA ASN A 25 -14.48 -21.03 -16.58
C ASN A 25 -15.60 -20.08 -16.16
N CYS A 26 -15.39 -19.43 -15.03
CA CYS A 26 -16.40 -18.64 -14.33
C CYS A 26 -16.31 -17.17 -14.75
N THR A 27 -17.35 -16.67 -15.41
CA THR A 27 -17.45 -15.24 -15.74
C THR A 27 -17.97 -14.47 -14.53
N VAL A 28 -17.36 -13.31 -14.25
CA VAL A 28 -17.76 -12.38 -13.21
C VAL A 28 -18.16 -11.04 -13.85
N THR A 29 -19.34 -10.54 -13.49
CA THR A 29 -19.85 -9.23 -13.92
C THR A 29 -20.34 -8.47 -12.70
N GLY A 30 -19.79 -7.29 -12.46
CA GLY A 30 -20.17 -6.45 -11.31
C GLY A 30 -20.03 -7.15 -9.95
N GLY A 31 -19.00 -7.99 -9.80
CA GLY A 31 -18.78 -8.79 -8.58
C GLY A 31 -19.74 -9.97 -8.38
N VAL A 32 -20.56 -10.31 -9.37
CA VAL A 32 -21.48 -11.46 -9.35
C VAL A 32 -21.00 -12.51 -10.35
N VAL A 33 -21.01 -13.77 -9.95
CA VAL A 33 -20.65 -14.90 -10.82
C VAL A 33 -21.80 -15.25 -11.77
N ALA A 34 -21.48 -15.71 -12.97
CA ALA A 34 -22.46 -16.25 -13.91
C ALA A 34 -23.14 -17.52 -13.36
N ALA A 35 -24.33 -17.85 -13.90
CA ALA A 35 -25.09 -19.03 -13.50
C ALA A 35 -24.39 -20.36 -13.82
N THR A 36 -23.48 -20.37 -14.79
CA THR A 36 -22.77 -21.58 -15.26
C THR A 36 -21.25 -21.35 -15.30
N GLY A 37 -20.48 -22.45 -15.31
CA GLY A 37 -19.01 -22.40 -15.38
C GLY A 37 -18.29 -22.08 -14.06
N CYS A 38 -19.03 -21.78 -13.00
CA CYS A 38 -18.51 -21.39 -11.68
C CYS A 38 -18.49 -22.51 -10.64
N LYS A 39 -18.81 -23.75 -11.04
CA LYS A 39 -18.75 -24.93 -10.19
C LYS A 39 -18.29 -26.13 -11.01
N HIS A 40 -17.40 -26.94 -10.46
CA HIS A 40 -16.92 -28.17 -11.09
C HIS A 40 -16.52 -29.21 -10.04
N GLN A 41 -16.53 -30.49 -10.42
CA GLN A 41 -16.09 -31.59 -9.58
C GLN A 41 -14.69 -32.05 -9.97
N PHE A 42 -13.80 -32.14 -8.98
CA PHE A 42 -12.43 -32.64 -9.16
C PHE A 42 -12.22 -33.91 -8.33
N GLY A 43 -11.24 -34.71 -8.71
CA GLY A 43 -10.83 -35.88 -7.93
C GLY A 43 -10.38 -35.50 -6.52
N ASP A 44 -10.68 -36.35 -5.54
CA ASP A 44 -10.15 -36.20 -4.19
C ASP A 44 -8.62 -36.17 -4.19
N GLY A 45 -8.03 -35.23 -3.45
CA GLY A 45 -6.58 -35.00 -3.37
C GLY A 45 -5.98 -34.20 -4.54
N VAL A 46 -6.73 -33.92 -5.61
CA VAL A 46 -6.24 -33.11 -6.74
C VAL A 46 -5.96 -31.68 -6.30
N VAL A 47 -4.81 -31.13 -6.73
CA VAL A 47 -4.48 -29.72 -6.56
C VAL A 47 -4.98 -28.95 -7.77
N VAL A 48 -5.95 -28.06 -7.54
CA VAL A 48 -6.51 -27.17 -8.55
C VAL A 48 -5.85 -25.79 -8.42
N THR A 49 -5.27 -25.29 -9.51
CA THR A 49 -4.75 -23.92 -9.60
C THR A 49 -5.78 -23.04 -10.28
N LEU A 50 -6.32 -22.06 -9.56
CA LEU A 50 -7.22 -21.03 -10.06
C LEU A 50 -6.45 -19.78 -10.50
N THR A 51 -6.81 -19.26 -11.67
CA THR A 51 -6.27 -18.03 -12.24
C THR A 51 -7.40 -17.03 -12.45
N ALA A 52 -7.23 -15.81 -11.95
CA ALA A 52 -8.17 -14.71 -12.14
C ALA A 52 -7.63 -13.73 -13.19
N VAL A 53 -8.43 -13.44 -14.21
CA VAL A 53 -8.11 -12.49 -15.27
C VAL A 53 -9.16 -11.39 -15.27
N PRO A 54 -8.84 -10.16 -14.84
CA PRO A 54 -9.78 -9.04 -14.91
C PRO A 54 -10.01 -8.61 -16.35
N LYS A 55 -11.18 -8.04 -16.63
CA LYS A 55 -11.40 -7.33 -17.91
C LYS A 55 -10.66 -5.99 -17.94
N SER A 56 -10.48 -5.42 -19.13
CA SER A 56 -9.88 -4.09 -19.30
C SER A 56 -10.62 -3.03 -18.48
N GLY A 57 -9.87 -2.18 -17.75
CA GLY A 57 -10.42 -1.18 -16.83
C GLY A 57 -10.81 -1.71 -15.45
N HIS A 58 -10.63 -3.01 -15.19
CA HIS A 58 -10.87 -3.66 -13.90
C HIS A 58 -9.57 -4.23 -13.33
N SER A 59 -9.57 -4.54 -12.03
CA SER A 59 -8.46 -5.21 -11.36
C SER A 59 -8.94 -6.42 -10.59
N PHE A 60 -8.19 -7.51 -10.68
CA PHE A 60 -8.22 -8.55 -9.67
C PHE A 60 -7.49 -8.03 -8.42
N VAL A 61 -8.12 -8.16 -7.25
CA VAL A 61 -7.57 -7.65 -6.00
C VAL A 61 -6.93 -8.76 -5.19
N GLN A 62 -7.67 -9.83 -4.91
CA GLN A 62 -7.19 -10.99 -4.16
C GLN A 62 -8.22 -12.13 -4.12
N TRP A 63 -7.75 -13.29 -3.69
CA TRP A 63 -8.53 -14.45 -3.30
C TRP A 63 -8.91 -14.44 -1.82
N TYR A 64 -10.04 -15.07 -1.51
CA TYR A 64 -10.45 -15.45 -0.16
C TYR A 64 -11.04 -16.88 -0.13
N GLY A 65 -11.21 -17.43 1.07
CA GLY A 65 -11.85 -18.73 1.30
C GLY A 65 -10.84 -19.86 1.22
N ALA A 66 -11.02 -20.78 0.26
CA ALA A 66 -10.17 -21.95 0.08
C ALA A 66 -8.69 -21.64 -0.20
N CYS A 67 -8.37 -20.39 -0.56
CA CYS A 67 -7.04 -19.87 -0.77
C CYS A 67 -7.03 -18.35 -0.55
N TRP A 68 -5.84 -17.78 -0.40
CA TRP A 68 -5.63 -16.35 -0.12
C TRP A 68 -4.46 -15.81 -0.94
N GLY A 69 -4.46 -14.49 -1.13
CA GLY A 69 -3.37 -13.77 -1.80
C GLY A 69 -3.76 -13.22 -3.17
N THR A 70 -2.78 -12.61 -3.84
CA THR A 70 -2.97 -11.80 -5.05
C THR A 70 -2.52 -12.50 -6.34
N GLY A 71 -1.87 -13.66 -6.23
CA GLY A 71 -1.40 -14.46 -7.35
C GLY A 71 -2.38 -15.57 -7.74
N ALA A 72 -1.87 -16.60 -8.41
CA ALA A 72 -2.62 -17.84 -8.65
C ALA A 72 -2.99 -18.51 -7.32
N CYS A 73 -4.19 -19.07 -7.25
CA CYS A 73 -4.74 -19.70 -6.05
C CYS A 73 -4.66 -21.23 -6.17
N LYS A 74 -3.88 -21.89 -5.31
CA LYS A 74 -3.79 -23.35 -5.26
C LYS A 74 -4.74 -23.91 -4.20
N VAL A 75 -5.66 -24.79 -4.60
CA VAL A 75 -6.65 -25.44 -3.75
C VAL A 75 -6.45 -26.95 -3.80
N THR A 76 -6.23 -27.60 -2.66
CA THR A 76 -6.18 -29.07 -2.60
C THR A 76 -7.57 -29.61 -2.28
N MET A 77 -8.10 -30.46 -3.16
CA MET A 77 -9.50 -30.91 -3.12
C MET A 77 -9.68 -32.13 -2.20
N THR A 78 -9.65 -31.91 -0.89
CA THR A 78 -9.92 -32.95 0.13
C THR A 78 -11.36 -32.95 0.66
N ALA A 79 -12.13 -31.95 0.28
CA ALA A 79 -13.52 -31.73 0.64
C ALA A 79 -14.15 -30.80 -0.42
N ASP A 80 -15.44 -30.55 -0.33
CA ASP A 80 -16.06 -29.46 -1.10
C ASP A 80 -15.48 -28.12 -0.62
N ARG A 81 -15.13 -27.25 -1.56
CA ARG A 81 -14.43 -25.99 -1.28
C ARG A 81 -15.09 -24.83 -2.02
N THR A 82 -14.97 -23.64 -1.43
CA THR A 82 -15.38 -22.38 -2.05
C THR A 82 -14.21 -21.40 -2.07
N ALA A 83 -13.89 -20.88 -3.25
CA ALA A 83 -12.95 -19.79 -3.44
C ALA A 83 -13.70 -18.52 -3.87
N GLN A 84 -13.35 -17.37 -3.31
CA GLN A 84 -13.90 -16.08 -3.72
C GLN A 84 -12.85 -15.25 -4.45
N ALA A 85 -13.15 -14.83 -5.67
CA ALA A 85 -12.34 -13.85 -6.41
C ALA A 85 -12.91 -12.44 -6.22
N ARG A 86 -12.08 -11.49 -5.80
CA ARG A 86 -12.50 -10.09 -5.71
C ARG A 86 -12.00 -9.29 -6.90
N PHE A 87 -12.93 -8.68 -7.64
CA PHE A 87 -12.63 -7.76 -8.73
C PHE A 87 -13.16 -6.36 -8.41
N LEU A 88 -12.42 -5.32 -8.76
CA LEU A 88 -12.86 -3.93 -8.64
C LEU A 88 -12.80 -3.23 -9.99
N LYS A 89 -13.77 -2.34 -10.23
CA LYS A 89 -13.78 -1.46 -11.40
C LYS A 89 -12.98 -0.18 -11.09
N GLY A 90 -12.05 0.18 -11.97
CA GLY A 90 -11.31 1.44 -11.89
C GLY A 90 -12.08 2.63 -12.50
N PRO A 91 -11.49 3.84 -12.50
CA PRO A 91 -10.15 4.15 -11.99
C PRO A 91 -10.08 4.15 -10.46
N PHE A 92 -8.88 4.01 -9.91
CA PHE A 92 -8.63 3.95 -8.47
C PHE A 92 -7.92 5.20 -7.97
N THR A 93 -8.35 5.70 -6.81
CA THR A 93 -7.69 6.83 -6.14
C THR A 93 -6.41 6.36 -5.45
N VAL A 94 -5.31 7.02 -5.76
CA VAL A 94 -4.07 7.00 -4.98
C VAL A 94 -4.00 8.30 -4.18
N ALA A 95 -3.83 8.18 -2.86
CA ALA A 95 -3.68 9.33 -1.96
C ALA A 95 -2.35 9.26 -1.22
N ILE A 96 -1.76 10.43 -0.96
CA ILE A 96 -0.58 10.57 -0.10
C ILE A 96 -1.05 11.02 1.28
N ALA A 97 -0.59 10.29 2.29
CA ALA A 97 -0.81 10.62 3.69
C ALA A 97 0.52 10.84 4.41
N SER A 98 0.50 11.55 5.54
CA SER A 98 1.64 11.56 6.44
C SER A 98 1.71 10.24 7.20
N GLY A 99 2.93 9.74 7.42
CA GLY A 99 3.16 8.59 8.30
C GLY A 99 3.23 8.96 9.78
N THR A 100 3.43 10.24 10.12
CA THR A 100 3.40 10.71 11.51
C THR A 100 2.78 12.11 11.54
N PRO A 101 1.52 12.25 11.99
CA PRO A 101 0.88 13.55 12.10
C PRO A 101 1.68 14.52 12.99
N GLY A 102 1.74 15.79 12.61
CA GLY A 102 2.33 16.86 13.43
C GLY A 102 3.85 17.00 13.36
N VAL A 103 4.57 16.14 12.61
CA VAL A 103 6.04 16.22 12.47
C VAL A 103 6.49 16.10 11.02
N GLY A 104 7.59 16.77 10.70
CA GLY A 104 8.25 16.60 9.41
C GLY A 104 7.64 17.41 8.27
N SER A 105 8.48 17.84 7.34
CA SER A 105 8.04 18.54 6.13
C SER A 105 8.83 18.05 4.91
N GLY A 106 8.18 18.05 3.74
CA GLY A 106 8.78 17.59 2.48
C GLY A 106 7.76 17.54 1.35
N THR A 107 8.17 16.98 0.22
CA THR A 107 7.31 16.78 -0.95
C THR A 107 7.35 15.33 -1.40
N VAL A 108 6.25 14.86 -2.01
CA VAL A 108 6.14 13.56 -2.67
C VAL A 108 5.67 13.78 -4.10
N LYS A 109 6.45 13.30 -5.08
CA LYS A 109 6.15 13.46 -6.51
C LYS A 109 6.05 12.11 -7.21
N SER A 110 5.12 11.97 -8.14
CA SER A 110 5.08 10.85 -9.08
C SER A 110 6.13 10.96 -10.17
N GLN A 111 6.40 9.85 -10.88
CA GLN A 111 7.29 9.86 -12.04
C GLN A 111 6.83 10.84 -13.12
N ALA A 112 7.78 11.32 -13.92
CA ALA A 112 7.49 12.14 -15.09
C ALA A 112 6.61 11.37 -16.10
N GLY A 113 5.72 12.09 -16.79
CA GLY A 113 4.81 11.51 -17.79
C GLY A 113 3.57 10.80 -17.22
N LEU A 114 3.42 10.70 -15.89
CA LEU A 114 2.19 10.21 -15.29
C LEU A 114 1.15 11.34 -15.19
N THR A 115 -0.03 11.11 -15.75
CA THR A 115 -1.14 12.08 -15.75
C THR A 115 -2.39 11.48 -15.13
N PRO A 116 -3.01 12.14 -14.12
CA PRO A 116 -2.53 13.33 -13.41
C PRO A 116 -1.25 13.06 -12.60
N ALA A 117 -0.39 14.08 -12.46
CA ALA A 117 0.78 13.97 -11.59
C ALA A 117 0.35 14.08 -10.12
N ILE A 118 0.99 13.31 -9.24
CA ILE A 118 1.00 13.59 -7.80
C ILE A 118 2.18 14.53 -7.55
N ASP A 119 1.89 15.67 -6.96
CA ASP A 119 2.88 16.63 -6.44
C ASP A 119 2.35 17.15 -5.10
N CYS A 120 2.64 16.37 -4.06
CA CYS A 120 2.08 16.56 -2.73
C CYS A 120 3.09 17.28 -1.84
N THR A 121 2.70 18.41 -1.27
CA THR A 121 3.45 19.04 -0.18
C THR A 121 2.94 18.52 1.16
N ILE A 122 3.84 18.05 2.02
CA ILE A 122 3.56 17.70 3.42
C ILE A 122 4.23 18.76 4.29
N SER A 123 3.45 19.44 5.12
CA SER A 123 3.91 20.49 6.03
C SER A 123 3.50 20.14 7.45
N ASN A 124 4.47 20.08 8.37
CA ASN A 124 4.24 19.72 9.78
C ASN A 124 3.44 18.42 9.93
N GLY A 125 3.79 17.40 9.14
CA GLY A 125 3.13 16.10 9.15
C GLY A 125 1.69 16.12 8.63
N MET A 126 1.28 17.17 7.90
CA MET A 126 -0.03 17.24 7.24
C MET A 126 0.12 17.35 5.72
N PRO A 127 -0.48 16.44 4.94
CA PRO A 127 -0.57 16.60 3.49
C PRO A 127 -1.40 17.83 3.11
N GLY A 128 -0.99 18.52 2.06
CA GLY A 128 -1.76 19.59 1.45
C GLY A 128 -3.11 19.10 0.90
N THR A 129 -4.03 20.04 0.71
CA THR A 129 -5.38 19.76 0.17
C THR A 129 -5.38 19.57 -1.35
N THR A 130 -4.32 19.99 -2.04
CA THR A 130 -4.14 19.88 -3.50
C THR A 130 -2.89 19.06 -3.83
N GLY A 131 -2.91 18.34 -4.96
CA GLY A 131 -1.77 17.56 -5.45
C GLY A 131 -1.45 16.26 -4.70
N CYS A 132 -2.10 16.02 -3.55
CA CYS A 132 -1.89 14.82 -2.72
C CYS A 132 -2.80 13.63 -3.06
N SER A 133 -3.61 13.72 -4.12
CA SER A 133 -4.34 12.56 -4.63
C SER A 133 -4.58 12.63 -6.14
N ALA A 134 -4.64 11.47 -6.78
CA ALA A 134 -4.94 11.33 -8.20
C ALA A 134 -5.67 10.01 -8.46
N LYS A 135 -6.40 9.91 -9.57
CA LYS A 135 -7.06 8.67 -10.00
C LYS A 135 -6.34 8.09 -11.21
N TYR A 136 -6.08 6.78 -11.16
CA TYR A 136 -5.40 6.06 -12.24
C TYR A 136 -6.20 4.85 -12.69
N PRO A 137 -6.08 4.44 -13.97
CA PRO A 137 -6.55 3.15 -14.44
C PRO A 137 -5.98 1.97 -13.62
N ALA A 138 -6.65 0.83 -13.70
CA ALA A 138 -6.13 -0.41 -13.13
C ALA A 138 -4.77 -0.77 -13.77
N TYR A 139 -3.87 -1.35 -12.97
CA TYR A 139 -2.53 -1.80 -13.35
C TYR A 139 -1.55 -0.70 -13.79
N THR A 140 -1.88 0.58 -13.57
CA THR A 140 -0.90 1.66 -13.74
C THR A 140 0.32 1.44 -12.84
N ALA A 141 1.52 1.50 -13.42
CA ALA A 141 2.78 1.50 -12.68
C ALA A 141 3.01 2.89 -12.06
N LEU A 142 3.23 2.91 -10.75
CA LEU A 142 3.44 4.12 -9.97
C LEU A 142 4.84 4.08 -9.34
N THR A 143 5.59 5.16 -9.51
CA THR A 143 6.85 5.43 -8.82
C THR A 143 6.76 6.79 -8.14
N LEU A 144 6.92 6.82 -6.83
CA LEU A 144 6.93 8.04 -6.02
C LEU A 144 8.31 8.31 -5.44
N THR A 145 8.69 9.58 -5.42
CA THR A 145 9.93 10.08 -4.83
C THR A 145 9.59 11.08 -3.74
N ALA A 146 10.16 10.88 -2.55
CA ALA A 146 10.07 11.83 -1.44
C ALA A 146 11.31 12.72 -1.41
N THR A 147 11.11 14.04 -1.26
CA THR A 147 12.19 15.03 -1.09
C THR A 147 11.96 15.77 0.22
N PRO A 148 12.82 15.60 1.25
CA PRO A 148 12.72 16.35 2.50
C PRO A 148 12.82 17.86 2.27
N ALA A 149 12.08 18.64 3.05
CA ALA A 149 12.33 20.07 3.15
C ALA A 149 13.64 20.32 3.94
N SER A 150 14.19 21.54 3.83
CA SER A 150 15.38 21.93 4.59
C SER A 150 15.17 21.73 6.10
N GLY A 151 16.17 21.15 6.78
CA GLY A 151 16.09 20.81 8.20
C GLY A 151 15.32 19.53 8.53
N PHE A 152 14.86 18.77 7.54
CA PHE A 152 14.16 17.50 7.71
C PHE A 152 14.88 16.36 6.98
N VAL A 153 14.56 15.13 7.36
CA VAL A 153 15.00 13.89 6.72
C VAL A 153 13.79 13.03 6.37
N PHE A 154 13.88 12.27 5.28
CA PHE A 154 12.86 11.27 4.92
C PHE A 154 13.18 9.97 5.64
N THR A 155 12.28 9.53 6.52
CA THR A 155 12.51 8.35 7.37
C THR A 155 11.89 7.09 6.79
N GLY A 156 10.95 7.21 5.85
CA GLY A 156 10.50 6.10 5.02
C GLY A 156 9.04 6.14 4.61
N TRP A 157 8.68 5.15 3.78
CA TRP A 157 7.32 4.90 3.33
C TRP A 157 6.56 3.97 4.26
N GLY A 158 5.23 4.14 4.32
CA GLY A 158 4.29 3.14 4.78
C GLY A 158 3.59 2.43 3.63
N ALA A 159 2.87 1.36 3.97
CA ALA A 159 2.21 0.46 3.02
C ALA A 159 1.45 1.23 1.91
N PRO A 160 1.47 0.76 0.66
CA PRO A 160 2.07 -0.48 0.17
C PRO A 160 3.61 -0.49 0.03
N CYS A 161 4.27 0.64 0.25
CA CYS A 161 5.73 0.75 0.12
C CYS A 161 6.45 0.63 1.47
N SER A 162 7.76 0.43 1.43
CA SER A 162 8.63 0.42 2.61
C SER A 162 10.03 0.96 2.26
N GLY A 163 10.84 1.22 3.29
CA GLY A 163 12.20 1.74 3.14
C GLY A 163 12.25 3.23 2.78
N THR A 164 13.44 3.70 2.41
CA THR A 164 13.75 5.13 2.17
C THR A 164 14.03 5.47 0.71
N GLY A 165 14.11 4.47 -0.18
CA GLY A 165 14.29 4.68 -1.63
C GLY A 165 13.01 5.18 -2.32
N THR A 166 12.94 5.08 -3.65
CA THR A 166 11.69 5.37 -4.38
C THR A 166 10.60 4.34 -4.05
N CYS A 167 9.37 4.78 -3.84
CA CYS A 167 8.22 3.88 -3.65
C CYS A 167 7.69 3.43 -5.01
N ARG A 168 7.80 2.13 -5.32
CA ARG A 168 7.23 1.52 -6.54
C ARG A 168 6.02 0.67 -6.18
N SER A 169 4.90 0.92 -6.84
CA SER A 169 3.63 0.21 -6.62
C SER A 169 2.87 0.06 -7.94
N THR A 170 1.97 -0.91 -8.00
CA THR A 170 0.99 -1.03 -9.09
C THR A 170 -0.40 -0.73 -8.56
N VAL A 171 -1.17 0.10 -9.28
CA VAL A 171 -2.50 0.52 -8.84
C VAL A 171 -3.53 -0.58 -9.13
N VAL A 172 -3.81 -1.43 -8.12
CA VAL A 172 -4.78 -2.54 -8.22
C VAL A 172 -6.09 -2.28 -7.48
N LYS A 173 -6.11 -1.28 -6.61
CA LYS A 173 -7.28 -0.79 -5.86
C LYS A 173 -6.99 0.64 -5.37
N GLY A 174 -7.99 1.28 -4.75
CA GLY A 174 -7.75 2.52 -4.02
C GLY A 174 -6.70 2.29 -2.92
N GLN A 175 -5.68 3.14 -2.86
CA GLN A 175 -4.57 3.00 -1.92
C GLN A 175 -4.12 4.34 -1.37
N THR A 176 -3.76 4.32 -0.09
CA THR A 176 -3.12 5.45 0.59
C THR A 176 -1.67 5.06 0.84
N ILE A 177 -0.74 5.90 0.38
CA ILE A 177 0.70 5.72 0.58
C ILE A 177 1.13 6.73 1.64
N HIS A 178 1.77 6.24 2.71
CA HIS A 178 2.25 7.10 3.78
C HIS A 178 3.71 7.49 3.51
N ALA A 179 4.04 8.78 3.65
CA ALA A 179 5.40 9.29 3.64
C ALA A 179 5.72 9.91 4.99
N THR A 180 6.87 9.57 5.57
CA THR A 180 7.27 10.07 6.89
C THR A 180 8.52 10.92 6.78
N PHE A 181 8.45 12.12 7.33
CA PHE A 181 9.59 13.01 7.50
C PHE A 181 9.80 13.26 9.00
N ALA A 182 11.05 13.46 9.40
CA ALA A 182 11.41 13.82 10.77
C ALA A 182 12.38 15.00 10.76
N PRO A 183 12.46 15.80 11.84
CA PRO A 183 13.52 16.79 11.98
C PRO A 183 14.89 16.14 11.77
N GLY A 184 15.74 16.76 10.97
CA GLY A 184 17.13 16.36 10.87
C GLY A 184 17.77 16.58 12.24
N SER A 185 18.34 15.53 12.83
CA SER A 185 19.21 15.71 13.99
C SER A 185 20.35 16.64 13.57
N SER A 186 20.48 17.81 14.19
CA SER A 186 21.67 18.62 14.05
C SER A 186 22.86 17.80 14.57
N ALA A 187 23.68 17.27 13.65
CA ALA A 187 25.01 16.84 14.05
C ALA A 187 25.81 18.11 14.40
N ALA A 188 26.29 18.14 15.64
CA ALA A 188 27.06 19.18 16.31
C ALA A 188 26.27 20.42 16.81
N PHE A 189 25.76 20.32 18.05
CA PHE A 189 26.15 21.37 18.99
C PHE A 189 27.68 21.33 19.06
N THR A 190 28.36 22.29 18.43
CA THR A 190 29.75 22.57 18.76
C THR A 190 29.79 22.73 20.27
N LYS A 191 30.46 21.81 20.98
CA LYS A 191 30.78 22.00 22.39
C LYS A 191 31.51 23.33 22.44
N GLY A 192 30.83 24.39 22.89
CA GLY A 192 31.47 25.66 23.12
C GLY A 192 32.65 25.38 24.02
N LYS A 193 33.87 25.65 23.53
CA LYS A 193 35.04 25.63 24.39
C LYS A 193 34.72 26.58 25.54
N TRP A 194 34.54 26.06 26.76
CA TRP A 194 34.67 26.85 27.97
C TRP A 194 36.17 27.17 28.12
N GLY A 195 36.67 28.02 27.23
CA GLY A 195 37.96 28.67 27.32
C GLY A 195 37.75 30.06 27.86
N ALA A 196 37.36 30.15 29.13
CA ALA A 196 37.47 31.38 29.89
C ALA A 196 38.01 30.99 31.27
N THR A 197 39.30 31.20 31.46
CA THR A 197 39.91 31.34 32.79
C THR A 197 39.23 32.52 33.48
N PHE A 198 38.21 32.24 34.28
CA PHE A 198 37.65 33.23 35.20
C PHE A 198 38.62 33.35 36.37
N SER A 199 39.50 34.35 36.32
CA SER A 199 40.22 34.84 37.48
C SER A 199 39.26 35.71 38.30
N THR A 200 38.61 35.12 39.30
CA THR A 200 38.21 35.78 40.57
C THR A 200 37.38 34.77 41.41
N PRO A 201 37.66 34.61 42.71
CA PRO A 201 36.82 33.80 43.57
C PRO A 201 35.59 34.62 43.96
N VAL A 202 34.40 34.20 43.57
CA VAL A 202 33.16 34.74 44.16
C VAL A 202 32.69 33.78 45.24
N VAL A 203 32.69 34.33 46.45
CA VAL A 203 32.30 33.72 47.73
C VAL A 203 30.88 33.12 47.65
N ALA A 204 30.74 31.88 48.09
CA ALA A 204 29.46 31.25 48.35
C ALA A 204 28.83 31.87 49.61
N VAL A 205 27.62 32.42 49.50
CA VAL A 205 26.81 32.81 50.67
C VAL A 205 25.79 31.71 50.92
N HIS A 206 25.96 31.04 52.04
CA HIS A 206 25.06 30.03 52.59
C HIS A 206 23.89 30.74 53.29
N MET A 207 22.67 30.43 52.88
CA MET A 207 21.42 30.96 53.41
C MET A 207 21.08 30.27 54.74
N HIS A 208 20.80 31.02 55.80
CA HIS A 208 20.17 30.49 57.01
C HIS A 208 18.83 31.18 57.25
N LEU A 209 17.79 30.36 57.41
CA LEU A 209 16.46 30.74 57.89
C LEU A 209 16.55 31.32 59.31
N LEU A 210 15.74 32.35 59.56
CA LEU A 210 14.67 32.37 60.57
C LEU A 210 13.62 33.39 60.12
#